data_AF-A0A7Y0A9Q0-F1
#
_entry.id   AF-A0A7Y0A9Q0-F1
#
_cell.length_a   1.000
_cell.length_b   1.000
_cell.length_c   1.000
_cell.angle_alpha   90.00
_cell.angle_beta   90.00
_cell.angle_gamma   90.00
#
_symmetry.space_group_name_H-M   'P 1'
#
loop_
_entity.id
_entity.type
_entity.pdbx_description
1 polymer ?
#
loop_
_entity_poly.entity_id
_entity_poly.type
_entity_poly.pdbx_seq_one_letter_code
_entity_poly.pdbx_strand_id
1 'polypeptide(L)'
;MPITTITSETIIDTEEHFRIFAGPGAGKTHWLVNHMRHLLQSSNKFGATKKIACITYTNVAVETIVKRLQFGADRIEVSTIHAFLYSNVIKPYIGSIAEEFGFNAIKMDGHEEHRASRSKITEWLDEHPGAPNLRNPYTLNQLKALPYFMTGLANWLSTID
;
A
#
# COMPACT_ATOMS: atom_id res chain seq x y z
N MET A 1 3.13 -25.41 24.26
CA MET A 1 1.99 -24.48 24.36
C MET A 1 0.74 -25.22 23.91
N PRO A 2 -0.38 -25.13 24.65
CA PRO A 2 -1.64 -25.72 24.22
C PRO A 2 -2.08 -25.08 22.89
N ILE A 3 -2.56 -25.90 21.96
CA ILE A 3 -3.09 -25.43 20.68
C ILE A 3 -4.56 -25.08 20.90
N THR A 4 -4.90 -23.79 20.79
CA THR A 4 -6.28 -23.32 20.86
C THR A 4 -6.89 -23.31 19.46
N THR A 5 -8.04 -23.96 19.30
CA THR A 5 -8.79 -23.96 18.04
C THR A 5 -9.56 -22.66 17.88
N ILE A 6 -9.44 -22.03 16.71
CA ILE A 6 -10.13 -20.78 16.36
C ILE A 6 -10.89 -20.94 15.04
N THR A 7 -11.86 -20.07 14.79
CA THR A 7 -12.57 -19.94 13.52
C THR A 7 -12.09 -18.72 12.74
N SER A 8 -12.49 -18.58 11.47
CA SER A 8 -12.18 -17.41 10.65
C SER A 8 -12.79 -16.09 11.14
N GLU A 9 -13.68 -16.15 12.12
CA GLU A 9 -14.31 -14.99 12.77
C GLU A 9 -13.74 -14.69 14.16
N THR A 10 -12.84 -15.54 14.66
CA THR A 10 -12.28 -15.37 16.01
C THR A 10 -11.33 -14.18 16.03
N ILE A 11 -11.53 -13.25 16.96
CA ILE A 11 -10.63 -12.13 17.18
C ILE A 11 -9.65 -12.51 18.30
N ILE A 12 -8.37 -12.28 18.07
CA ILE A 12 -7.30 -12.54 19.04
C ILE A 12 -6.82 -11.19 19.57
N ASP A 13 -6.53 -11.10 20.86
CA ASP A 13 -5.95 -9.88 21.43
C ASP A 13 -4.47 -9.73 21.00
N THR A 14 -3.99 -8.50 20.90
CA THR A 14 -2.69 -8.15 20.28
C THR A 14 -1.60 -7.76 21.26
N GLU A 15 -1.82 -8.01 22.55
CA GLU A 15 -0.80 -7.77 23.58
C GLU A 15 0.34 -8.80 23.54
N GLU A 16 0.16 -9.92 22.84
CA GLU A 16 1.14 -11.00 22.75
C GLU A 16 1.35 -11.51 21.32
N HIS A 17 2.51 -12.10 21.07
CA HIS A 17 2.85 -12.73 19.80
C HIS A 17 2.19 -14.10 19.69
N PHE A 18 1.51 -14.35 18.56
CA PHE A 18 0.87 -15.63 18.29
C PHE A 18 1.17 -16.16 16.90
N ARG A 19 0.97 -17.47 16.72
CA ARG A 19 1.07 -18.18 15.43
C ARG A 19 -0.23 -18.90 15.13
N ILE A 20 -0.76 -18.70 13.93
CA ILE A 20 -1.94 -19.40 13.44
C ILE A 20 -1.53 -20.50 12.47
N PHE A 21 -2.07 -21.69 12.69
CA PHE A 21 -2.01 -22.80 11.74
C PHE A 21 -3.36 -22.93 11.08
N ALA A 22 -3.39 -23.02 9.75
CA ALA A 22 -4.64 -23.09 9.02
C ALA A 22 -4.48 -23.91 7.74
N GLY A 23 -5.35 -24.91 7.59
CA GLY A 23 -5.40 -25.76 6.40
C GLY A 23 -5.90 -25.01 5.15
N PRO A 24 -5.83 -25.65 3.97
CA PRO A 24 -6.53 -25.18 2.77
C PRO A 24 -8.02 -24.94 3.06
N GLY A 25 -8.61 -23.91 2.46
CA GLY A 25 -10.04 -23.59 2.67
C GLY A 25 -10.43 -23.03 4.05
N ALA A 26 -9.55 -23.01 5.05
CA ALA A 26 -9.86 -22.57 6.42
C ALA A 26 -10.12 -21.05 6.59
N GLY A 27 -10.25 -20.29 5.50
CA GLY A 27 -10.55 -18.85 5.58
C GLY A 27 -9.38 -17.94 5.98
N LYS A 28 -8.12 -18.38 5.84
CA LYS A 28 -6.90 -17.62 6.21
C LYS A 28 -6.92 -16.14 5.85
N THR A 29 -7.13 -15.84 4.56
CA THR A 29 -7.12 -14.47 4.05
C THR A 29 -8.31 -13.66 4.57
N HIS A 30 -9.46 -14.30 4.77
CA HIS A 30 -10.65 -13.66 5.34
C HIS A 30 -10.41 -13.29 6.80
N TRP A 31 -9.92 -14.24 7.59
CA TRP A 31 -9.54 -14.03 8.98
C TRP A 31 -8.52 -12.89 9.11
N LEU A 32 -7.44 -12.91 8.31
CA LEU A 32 -6.39 -11.89 8.36
C LEU A 32 -6.94 -10.48 8.09
N VAL A 33 -7.77 -10.33 7.07
CA VAL A 33 -8.38 -9.04 6.71
C VAL A 33 -9.33 -8.57 7.81
N ASN A 34 -10.21 -9.45 8.31
CA ASN A 34 -11.13 -9.11 9.40
C ASN A 34 -10.40 -8.73 10.68
N HIS A 35 -9.34 -9.46 11.00
CA HIS A 35 -8.51 -9.17 12.16
C HIS A 35 -7.85 -7.80 12.06
N MET A 36 -7.21 -7.47 10.92
CA MET A 36 -6.64 -6.13 10.71
C MET A 36 -7.68 -5.01 10.80
N ARG A 37 -8.88 -5.20 10.25
CA ARG A 37 -9.97 -4.21 10.39
C ARG A 37 -10.38 -4.02 11.84
N HIS A 38 -10.50 -5.12 12.59
CA HIS A 38 -10.82 -5.04 14.01
C HIS A 38 -9.76 -4.22 14.76
N LEU A 39 -8.47 -4.48 14.51
CA LEU A 39 -7.39 -3.74 15.14
C LEU A 39 -7.51 -2.23 14.88
N LEU A 40 -7.72 -1.83 13.63
CA LEU A 40 -7.89 -0.42 13.28
C LEU A 40 -9.03 0.27 14.05
N GLN A 41 -10.07 -0.47 14.44
CA GLN A 41 -11.24 0.06 15.14
C GLN A 41 -11.11 0.01 16.66
N SER A 42 -10.52 -1.06 17.21
CA SER A 42 -10.54 -1.34 18.64
C SER A 42 -9.29 -0.87 19.40
N SER A 43 -8.17 -0.71 18.70
CA SER A 43 -6.91 -0.41 19.38
C SER A 43 -6.72 1.09 19.58
N ASN A 44 -6.60 1.50 20.84
CA ASN A 44 -6.20 2.85 21.23
C ASN A 44 -4.69 3.11 21.03
N LYS A 45 -3.93 2.11 20.54
CA LYS A 45 -2.47 2.19 20.39
C LYS A 45 -2.02 2.84 19.08
N PHE A 46 -2.94 3.06 18.13
CA PHE A 46 -2.65 3.75 16.89
C PHE A 46 -2.55 5.26 17.11
N GLY A 47 -1.35 5.72 17.47
CA GLY A 47 -1.00 7.13 17.34
C GLY A 47 -1.02 7.58 15.87
N ALA A 48 -0.99 8.89 15.62
CA ALA A 48 -1.15 9.46 14.27
C ALA A 48 -0.17 8.90 13.21
N THR A 49 0.98 8.38 13.64
CA THR A 49 2.06 7.90 12.76
C THR A 49 2.20 6.37 12.70
N LYS A 50 1.49 5.63 13.54
CA LYS A 50 1.64 4.17 13.63
C LYS A 50 0.76 3.48 12.59
N LYS A 51 1.32 2.46 11.93
CA LYS A 51 0.64 1.63 10.93
C LYS A 51 0.74 0.15 11.27
N ILE A 52 -0.20 -0.64 10.76
CA ILE A 52 -0.10 -2.10 10.73
C ILE A 52 0.71 -2.50 9.51
N ALA A 53 1.78 -3.28 9.69
CA ALA A 53 2.53 -3.86 8.59
C ALA A 53 2.03 -5.29 8.31
N CYS A 54 1.52 -5.53 7.10
CA CYS A 54 1.08 -6.83 6.62
C CYS A 54 2.02 -7.30 5.51
N ILE A 55 2.92 -8.22 5.86
CA ILE A 55 3.95 -8.71 4.95
C ILE A 55 3.53 -10.06 4.37
N THR A 56 3.64 -10.20 3.05
CA THR A 56 3.35 -11.44 2.33
C THR A 56 4.49 -11.82 1.38
N TYR A 57 4.40 -13.01 0.77
CA TYR A 57 5.44 -13.53 -0.12
C TYR A 57 5.27 -13.06 -1.58
N THR A 58 4.04 -12.81 -2.05
CA THR A 58 3.76 -12.53 -3.47
C THR A 58 2.94 -11.26 -3.66
N ASN A 59 3.15 -10.58 -4.80
CA ASN A 59 2.36 -9.41 -5.18
C ASN A 59 0.87 -9.75 -5.37
N VAL A 60 0.55 -10.92 -5.92
CA VAL A 60 -0.84 -11.40 -6.04
C VAL A 60 -1.55 -11.45 -4.67
N ALA A 61 -0.82 -11.84 -3.61
CA ALA A 61 -1.37 -11.84 -2.26
C ALA A 61 -1.53 -10.41 -1.70
N VAL A 62 -0.59 -9.50 -2.02
CA VAL A 62 -0.71 -8.06 -1.68
C VAL A 62 -1.98 -7.51 -2.28
N GLU A 63 -2.15 -7.62 -3.59
CA GLU A 63 -3.33 -7.12 -4.32
C GLU A 63 -4.63 -7.71 -3.79
N THR A 64 -4.65 -9.02 -3.50
CA THR A 64 -5.82 -9.70 -2.94
C THR A 64 -6.21 -9.13 -1.58
N ILE A 65 -5.23 -8.87 -0.70
CA ILE A 65 -5.48 -8.33 0.64
C ILE A 65 -5.91 -6.86 0.55
N VAL A 66 -5.23 -6.06 -0.26
CA VAL A 66 -5.56 -4.64 -0.49
C VAL A 66 -6.98 -4.49 -1.03
N LYS A 67 -7.33 -5.26 -2.06
CA LYS A 67 -8.68 -5.27 -2.65
C LYS A 67 -9.75 -5.64 -1.63
N ARG A 68 -9.45 -6.58 -0.73
CA ARG A 68 -10.38 -6.99 0.32
C ARG A 68 -10.53 -5.92 1.40
N LEU A 69 -9.48 -5.18 1.76
CA LEU A 69 -9.54 -4.20 2.84
C LEU A 69 -10.56 -3.08 2.58
N GLN A 70 -10.71 -2.62 1.32
CA GLN A 70 -11.65 -1.59 0.82
C GLN A 70 -11.53 -0.18 1.46
N PHE A 71 -11.28 -0.08 2.77
CA PHE A 71 -11.13 1.17 3.53
C PHE A 71 -10.01 1.04 4.58
N GLY A 72 -9.35 2.16 4.92
CA GLY A 72 -8.30 2.19 5.95
C GLY A 72 -6.88 1.85 5.47
N ALA A 73 -6.66 1.81 4.14
CA ALA A 73 -5.36 1.52 3.54
C ALA A 73 -4.23 2.45 4.02
N ASP A 74 -4.54 3.72 4.35
CA ASP A 74 -3.51 4.66 4.80
C ASP A 74 -2.84 4.25 6.12
N ARG A 75 -3.54 3.43 6.93
CA ARG A 75 -3.07 2.92 8.23
C ARG A 75 -2.59 1.46 8.18
N ILE A 76 -2.70 0.79 7.04
CA ILE A 76 -2.22 -0.58 6.84
C ILE A 76 -1.27 -0.59 5.64
N GLU A 77 0.00 -0.90 5.88
CA GLU A 77 0.95 -1.16 4.81
C GLU A 77 0.91 -2.64 4.46
N VAL A 78 0.42 -2.98 3.26
CA VAL A 78 0.45 -4.34 2.73
C VAL A 78 1.54 -4.42 1.67
N SER A 79 2.51 -5.29 1.85
CA SER A 79 3.65 -5.37 0.93
C SER A 79 4.29 -6.75 0.92
N THR A 80 5.12 -7.02 -0.09
CA THR A 80 6.06 -8.13 0.01
C THR A 80 7.18 -7.80 0.98
N ILE A 81 7.89 -8.82 1.47
CA ILE A 81 9.06 -8.57 2.32
C ILE A 81 10.11 -7.69 1.63
N HIS A 82 10.32 -7.86 0.32
CA HIS A 82 11.25 -7.04 -0.46
C HIS A 82 10.81 -5.58 -0.50
N ALA A 83 9.54 -5.31 -0.82
CA ALA A 83 8.99 -3.96 -0.87
C ALA A 83 8.98 -3.28 0.52
N PHE A 84 8.67 -4.03 1.58
CA PHE A 84 8.73 -3.55 2.96
C PHE A 84 10.14 -3.11 3.34
N LEU A 85 11.14 -3.97 3.13
CA LEU A 85 12.53 -3.70 3.46
C LEU A 85 13.07 -2.55 2.64
N TYR A 86 12.78 -2.52 1.33
CA TYR A 86 13.19 -1.41 0.47
C TYR A 86 12.65 -0.07 0.98
N SER A 87 11.34 0.01 1.22
CA SER A 87 10.67 1.27 1.57
C SER A 87 11.00 1.78 2.98
N ASN A 88 11.11 0.87 3.95
CA ASN A 88 11.22 1.23 5.37
C ASN A 88 12.63 1.11 5.96
N VAL A 89 13.52 0.31 5.33
CA VAL A 89 14.85 0.02 5.85
C VAL A 89 15.95 0.51 4.91
N ILE A 90 15.82 0.30 3.60
CA ILE A 90 16.90 0.64 2.67
C ILE A 90 16.78 2.11 2.25
N LYS A 91 15.67 2.49 1.60
CA LYS A 91 15.47 3.82 1.01
C LYS A 91 15.70 4.98 1.99
N PRO A 92 15.27 4.92 3.27
CA PRO A 92 15.48 6.05 4.19
C PRO A 92 16.94 6.26 4.61
N TYR A 93 17.75 5.19 4.60
CA TYR A 93 19.11 5.22 5.17
C TYR A 93 20.21 5.11 4.11
N ILE A 94 19.90 4.63 2.91
CA ILE A 94 20.90 4.36 1.87
C ILE A 94 21.71 5.60 1.49
N GLY A 95 21.10 6.79 1.49
CA GLY A 95 21.81 8.03 1.19
C GLY A 95 22.93 8.38 2.18
N SER A 96 22.86 7.87 3.42
CA SER A 96 23.88 8.13 4.45
C SER A 96 24.99 7.08 4.49
N ILE A 97 24.72 5.84 4.04
CA ILE A 97 25.65 4.72 4.13
C ILE A 97 26.22 4.31 2.76
N ALA A 98 25.66 4.78 1.66
CA ALA A 98 26.03 4.35 0.32
C ALA A 98 27.51 4.55 0.02
N GLU A 99 28.09 5.69 0.40
CA GLU A 99 29.51 5.97 0.15
C GLU A 99 30.43 5.02 0.94
N GLU A 100 30.12 4.77 2.21
CA GLU A 100 30.89 3.88 3.09
C GLU A 100 30.98 2.46 2.54
N PHE A 101 29.87 1.94 1.99
CA PHE A 101 29.80 0.58 1.45
C PHE A 101 30.07 0.51 -0.06
N GLY A 102 30.47 1.60 -0.71
CA GLY A 102 30.72 1.65 -2.15
C GLY A 102 29.47 1.36 -3.00
N PHE A 103 28.29 1.64 -2.47
CA PHE A 103 27.01 1.33 -3.09
C PHE A 103 26.51 2.49 -3.96
N ASN A 104 26.10 2.22 -5.20
CA ASN A 104 25.61 3.25 -6.10
C ASN A 104 24.09 3.44 -5.95
N ALA A 105 23.70 4.35 -5.06
CA ALA A 105 22.30 4.67 -4.79
C ALA A 105 21.54 5.22 -6.03
N ILE A 106 22.23 5.84 -6.99
CA ILE A 106 21.62 6.39 -8.22
C ILE A 106 21.09 5.28 -9.13
N LYS A 107 21.69 4.10 -9.07
CA LYS A 107 21.30 2.93 -9.87
C LYS A 107 20.27 2.04 -9.20
N MET A 108 19.80 2.38 -8.00
CA MET A 108 18.72 1.62 -7.39
C MET A 108 17.43 1.84 -8.18
N ASP A 109 16.95 0.78 -8.84
CA ASP A 109 15.52 0.70 -9.08
C ASP A 109 14.85 0.36 -7.74
N GLY A 110 13.85 1.14 -7.37
CA GLY A 110 12.88 0.66 -6.41
C GLY A 110 11.88 -0.20 -7.14
N HIS A 111 11.22 -1.12 -6.43
CA HIS A 111 9.85 -1.48 -6.78
C HIS A 111 8.95 -0.24 -6.61
N GLU A 112 9.11 0.73 -7.51
CA GLU A 112 8.09 1.72 -7.76
C GLU A 112 6.99 0.95 -8.49
N GLU A 113 5.86 0.69 -7.81
CA GLU A 113 4.60 0.68 -8.54
C GLU A 113 4.68 1.88 -9.49
N HIS A 114 4.56 1.64 -10.81
CA HIS A 114 4.66 2.68 -11.84
C HIS A 114 3.53 3.70 -11.67
N ARG A 115 3.61 4.51 -10.62
CA ARG A 115 2.74 5.65 -10.38
C ARG A 115 3.28 6.76 -11.26
N ALA A 116 2.51 7.09 -12.29
CA ALA A 116 2.81 8.22 -13.14
C ALA A 116 3.07 9.44 -12.26
N SER A 117 4.27 9.99 -12.33
CA SER A 117 4.62 11.17 -11.55
C SER A 117 3.71 12.33 -11.96
N ARG A 118 3.43 13.24 -11.04
CA ARG A 118 2.59 14.42 -11.32
C ARG A 118 3.06 15.18 -12.56
N SER A 119 4.37 15.22 -12.81
CA SER A 119 4.95 15.81 -14.03
C SER A 119 4.51 15.08 -15.29
N LYS A 120 4.65 13.74 -15.32
CA LYS A 120 4.23 12.91 -16.46
C LYS A 120 2.72 12.97 -16.72
N ILE A 121 1.90 12.99 -15.66
CA ILE A 121 0.43 13.15 -15.80
C ILE A 121 0.09 14.52 -16.37
N THR A 122 0.80 15.56 -15.93
CA THR A 122 0.60 16.94 -16.39
C THR A 122 0.98 17.08 -17.87
N GLU A 123 2.13 16.54 -18.25
CA GLU A 123 2.62 16.47 -19.63
C GLU A 123 1.65 15.69 -20.53
N TRP A 124 1.20 14.50 -20.09
CA TRP A 124 0.19 13.73 -20.80
C TRP A 124 -1.13 14.49 -20.99
N LEU A 125 -1.60 15.19 -19.96
CA LEU A 125 -2.80 16.03 -20.04
C LEU A 125 -2.64 17.19 -21.02
N ASP A 126 -1.45 17.76 -21.14
CA ASP A 126 -1.14 18.84 -22.09
C ASP A 126 -1.10 18.34 -23.54
N GLU A 127 -0.58 17.14 -23.75
CA GLU A 127 -0.42 16.54 -25.08
C GLU A 127 -1.66 15.76 -25.54
N HIS A 128 -2.64 15.52 -24.66
CA HIS A 128 -3.77 14.68 -24.98
C HIS A 128 -4.67 15.31 -26.06
N PRO A 129 -5.00 14.61 -27.17
CA PRO A 129 -5.86 15.16 -28.24
C PRO A 129 -7.24 15.61 -27.75
N GLY A 130 -7.73 15.02 -26.66
CA GLY A 130 -9.00 15.37 -26.03
C GLY A 130 -8.94 16.56 -25.06
N ALA A 131 -7.74 17.06 -24.70
CA ALA A 131 -7.57 18.14 -23.72
C ALA A 131 -8.35 19.43 -24.05
N PRO A 132 -8.44 19.87 -25.33
CA PRO A 132 -9.23 21.05 -25.69
C PRO A 132 -10.74 20.91 -25.43
N ASN A 133 -11.25 19.67 -25.31
CA ASN A 133 -12.68 19.40 -25.11
C ASN A 133 -13.08 19.40 -23.63
N LEU A 134 -12.13 19.53 -22.71
CA LEU A 134 -12.36 19.54 -21.27
C LEU A 134 -13.10 20.81 -20.84
N ARG A 135 -14.18 20.64 -20.07
CA ARG A 135 -15.03 21.73 -19.56
C ARG A 135 -15.30 21.53 -18.07
N ASN A 136 -15.78 22.57 -17.39
CA ASN A 136 -16.16 22.51 -15.98
C ASN A 136 -17.13 21.33 -15.74
N PRO A 137 -16.90 20.47 -14.72
CA PRO A 137 -15.95 20.59 -13.61
C PRO A 137 -14.55 19.97 -13.81
N TYR A 138 -14.20 19.57 -15.03
CA TYR A 138 -12.96 18.84 -15.36
C TYR A 138 -12.03 19.62 -16.29
N THR A 139 -11.96 20.95 -16.16
CA THR A 139 -11.01 21.73 -16.97
C THR A 139 -9.57 21.31 -16.71
N LEU A 140 -8.68 21.51 -17.70
CA LEU A 140 -7.26 21.18 -17.60
C LEU A 140 -6.60 21.78 -16.34
N ASN A 141 -6.95 23.02 -16.01
CA ASN A 141 -6.48 23.69 -14.80
C ASN A 141 -7.02 23.05 -13.52
N GLN A 142 -8.28 22.61 -13.49
CA GLN A 142 -8.86 21.90 -12.34
C GLN A 142 -8.17 20.53 -12.14
N LEU A 143 -7.97 19.77 -13.23
CA LEU A 143 -7.30 18.47 -13.17
C LEU A 143 -5.85 18.57 -12.67
N LYS A 144 -5.14 19.64 -13.07
CA LYS A 144 -3.77 19.91 -12.63
C LYS A 144 -3.70 20.47 -11.21
N ALA A 145 -4.48 21.49 -10.89
CA ALA A 145 -4.33 22.26 -9.66
C ALA A 145 -4.94 21.59 -8.43
N LEU A 146 -6.03 20.83 -8.59
CA LEU A 146 -6.75 20.26 -7.45
C LEU A 146 -6.20 18.88 -7.06
N PRO A 147 -5.77 18.68 -5.80
CA PRO A 147 -5.19 17.40 -5.35
C PRO A 147 -6.12 16.20 -5.54
N TYR A 148 -7.43 16.40 -5.37
CA TYR A 148 -8.44 15.37 -5.55
C TYR A 148 -8.41 14.77 -6.96
N PHE A 149 -8.42 15.62 -8.00
CA PHE A 149 -8.40 15.17 -9.39
C PHE A 149 -7.07 14.56 -9.79
N MET A 150 -5.95 15.15 -9.37
CA MET A 150 -4.63 14.59 -9.68
C MET A 150 -4.44 13.20 -9.05
N THR A 151 -4.87 13.03 -7.80
CA THR A 151 -4.79 11.73 -7.11
C THR A 151 -5.73 10.71 -7.77
N GLY A 152 -6.93 11.14 -8.15
CA GLY A 152 -7.87 10.30 -8.89
C GLY A 152 -7.32 9.85 -10.25
N LEU A 153 -6.70 10.76 -11.00
CA LEU A 153 -6.06 10.47 -12.29
C LEU A 153 -4.85 9.53 -12.14
N ALA A 154 -3.98 9.78 -11.16
CA ALA A 154 -2.84 8.90 -10.88
C ALA A 154 -3.31 7.48 -10.54
N ASN A 155 -4.34 7.36 -9.70
CA ASN A 155 -4.94 6.08 -9.36
C ASN A 155 -5.59 5.42 -10.58
N TRP A 156 -6.35 6.16 -11.39
CA TRP A 156 -6.96 5.63 -12.61
C TRP A 156 -5.91 5.16 -13.63
N LEU A 157 -4.87 5.94 -13.88
CA LEU A 157 -3.77 5.55 -14.77
C LEU A 157 -3.09 4.26 -14.29
N SER A 158 -2.95 4.06 -12.97
CA SER A 158 -2.44 2.81 -12.41
C SER A 158 -3.39 1.60 -12.54
N THR A 159 -4.62 1.81 -13.00
CA THR A 159 -5.58 0.72 -13.31
C THR A 159 -5.63 0.35 -14.80
N ILE A 160 -4.97 1.12 -15.66
CA ILE A 160 -4.89 0.86 -17.10
C ILE A 160 -3.61 0.02 -17.32
N ASP A 161 -3.71 -1.26 -17.01
CA ASP A 161 -2.76 -2.29 -17.50
C ASP A 161 -3.16 -2.73 -18.91
#